data_AF-A0A3D5Z5W1-F1
#
_entry.id   AF-A0A3D5Z5W1-F1
#
_cell.length_a   1.000
_cell.length_b   1.000
_cell.length_c   1.000
_cell.angle_alpha   90.00
_cell.angle_beta   90.00
_cell.angle_gamma   90.00
#
_symmetry.space_group_name_H-M   'P 1'
#
loop_
_entity.id
_entity.type
_entity.pdbx_description
1 polymer ?
#
loop_
_entity_poly.entity_id
_entity_poly.type
_entity_poly.pdbx_seq_one_letter_code
_entity_poly.pdbx_strand_id
1 'polypeptide(L)'
;MNQQFFRLNLLLMVFVFVVASCQKTVTPPAPVLPLPTDRQLAWHEMEQYAFVHFTTNTFTDKEWGFGDEKPSIFNPTELDVSQWTKTIKEAGLKGLVLTCKHHDGFCLWP
;
A
#
# COMPACT_ATOMS: atom_id res chain seq x y z
N MET A 1 32.77 -59.92 11.69
CA MET A 1 31.90 -58.86 11.11
C MET A 1 32.25 -57.55 11.80
N ASN A 2 32.65 -56.52 11.05
CA ASN A 2 33.43 -55.38 11.57
C ASN A 2 32.53 -54.36 12.29
N GLN A 3 32.67 -54.19 13.62
CA GLN A 3 31.80 -53.33 14.43
C GLN A 3 31.75 -51.87 13.95
N GLN A 4 32.82 -51.36 13.36
CA GLN A 4 32.83 -50.01 12.80
C GLN A 4 31.90 -49.84 11.60
N PHE A 5 31.77 -50.88 10.76
CA PHE A 5 30.88 -50.89 9.61
C PHE A 5 29.41 -50.87 10.04
N PHE A 6 29.08 -51.56 11.13
CA PHE A 6 27.74 -51.56 11.72
C PHE A 6 27.38 -50.18 12.31
N ARG A 7 28.31 -49.53 13.03
CA ARG A 7 28.10 -48.18 13.58
C ARG A 7 27.90 -47.12 12.50
N LEU A 8 28.69 -47.18 11.42
CA LEU A 8 28.57 -46.24 10.30
C LEU A 8 27.23 -46.38 9.57
N ASN A 9 26.78 -47.62 9.32
CA ASN A 9 25.47 -47.88 8.72
C ASN A 9 24.33 -47.41 9.62
N LEU A 10 24.43 -47.62 10.93
CA LEU A 10 23.42 -47.14 11.88
C LEU A 10 23.34 -45.60 11.91
N LEU A 11 24.49 -44.92 11.91
CA LEU A 11 24.55 -43.45 11.81
C LEU A 11 23.95 -42.92 10.50
N LEU A 12 24.24 -43.57 9.37
CA LEU A 12 23.65 -43.22 8.08
C LEU A 12 22.12 -43.40 8.10
N MET A 13 21.65 -44.50 8.70
CA MET A 13 20.22 -44.80 8.76
C MET A 13 19.47 -43.79 9.63
N VAL A 14 20.04 -43.41 10.79
CA VAL A 14 19.49 -42.36 11.66
C VAL A 14 19.48 -41.01 10.95
N PHE A 15 20.54 -40.66 10.23
CA PHE A 15 20.60 -39.41 9.47
C PHE A 15 19.52 -39.34 8.38
N VAL A 16 19.31 -40.43 7.62
CA VAL A 16 18.24 -40.52 6.62
C VAL A 16 16.86 -40.37 7.27
N PHE A 17 16.65 -40.98 8.44
CA PHE A 17 15.38 -40.89 9.17
C PHE A 17 15.08 -39.45 9.65
N VAL A 18 16.09 -38.74 10.16
CA VAL A 18 15.95 -37.34 10.60
C VAL A 18 15.64 -36.42 9.42
N VAL A 19 16.28 -36.63 8.27
CA VAL A 19 16.01 -35.84 7.05
C VAL A 19 14.62 -36.14 6.48
N ALA A 20 14.17 -37.41 6.53
CA ALA A 20 12.84 -37.80 6.09
C ALA A 20 11.71 -37.27 7.00
N SER A 21 11.97 -37.13 8.31
CA SER A 21 10.98 -36.64 9.28
C SER A 21 10.61 -35.16 9.12
N CYS A 22 11.36 -34.39 8.32
CA CYS A 22 11.09 -32.97 8.05
C CYS A 22 10.32 -32.72 6.75
N GLN A 23 9.70 -33.74 6.14
CA GLN A 23 8.83 -33.53 5.00
C GLN A 23 7.50 -32.88 5.43
N LYS A 24 7.47 -31.55 5.45
CA LYS A 24 6.23 -30.76 5.47
C LYS A 24 5.53 -30.89 4.11
N THR A 25 4.80 -31.99 3.90
CA THR A 25 4.03 -32.27 2.67
C THR A 25 2.54 -32.00 2.82
N VAL A 26 2.14 -31.14 3.77
CA VAL A 26 0.75 -30.71 3.88
C VAL A 26 0.60 -29.39 3.12
N THR A 27 -0.16 -29.42 2.02
CA THR A 27 -0.52 -28.20 1.31
C THR A 27 -1.37 -27.30 2.21
N PRO A 28 -1.17 -25.98 2.19
CA PRO A 28 -2.06 -25.05 2.89
C PRO A 28 -3.52 -25.31 2.51
N PRO A 29 -4.47 -25.12 3.44
CA PRO A 29 -5.88 -25.24 3.12
C PRO A 29 -6.25 -24.24 2.01
N ALA A 30 -7.27 -24.59 1.22
CA ALA A 30 -7.83 -23.65 0.28
C ALA A 30 -8.28 -22.38 1.03
N PRO A 31 -8.08 -21.19 0.44
CA PRO A 31 -8.60 -19.96 1.00
C PRO A 31 -10.10 -20.07 1.29
N VAL A 32 -10.52 -19.54 2.42
CA VAL A 32 -11.93 -19.37 2.73
C VAL A 32 -12.24 -17.91 2.45
N LEU A 33 -13.17 -17.63 1.51
CA LEU A 33 -13.54 -16.29 1.01
C LEU A 33 -12.58 -15.67 -0.04
N PRO A 34 -12.94 -14.54 -0.67
CA PRO A 34 -12.08 -13.85 -1.62
C PRO A 34 -10.78 -13.38 -0.97
N LEU A 35 -9.67 -13.61 -1.68
CA LEU A 35 -8.38 -13.03 -1.35
C LEU A 35 -8.23 -11.63 -1.99
N PRO A 36 -7.47 -10.72 -1.38
CA PRO A 36 -7.10 -9.49 -2.06
C PRO A 36 -6.25 -9.82 -3.28
N THR A 37 -6.47 -9.08 -4.36
CA THR A 37 -5.52 -9.02 -5.48
C THR A 37 -4.20 -8.39 -5.00
N ASP A 38 -3.10 -8.63 -5.72
CA ASP A 38 -1.79 -8.04 -5.39
C ASP A 38 -1.86 -6.51 -5.27
N ARG A 39 -2.68 -5.85 -6.10
CA ARG A 39 -2.91 -4.40 -6.02
C ARG A 39 -3.62 -4.00 -4.73
N GLN A 40 -4.62 -4.75 -4.29
CA GLN A 40 -5.33 -4.46 -3.04
C GLN A 40 -4.41 -4.66 -1.84
N LEU A 41 -3.55 -5.70 -1.87
CA LEU A 41 -2.56 -5.93 -0.83
C LEU A 41 -1.52 -4.80 -0.80
N ALA A 42 -0.99 -4.39 -1.95
CA ALA A 42 -0.06 -3.25 -2.04
C ALA A 42 -0.68 -1.94 -1.53
N TRP A 43 -1.96 -1.68 -1.84
CA TRP A 43 -2.69 -0.54 -1.27
C TRP A 43 -2.89 -0.68 0.24
N HIS A 44 -3.22 -1.88 0.72
CA HIS A 44 -3.42 -2.13 2.15
C HIS A 44 -2.13 -1.91 2.95
N GLU A 45 -0.99 -2.35 2.40
CA GLU A 45 0.35 -2.13 2.94
C GLU A 45 0.77 -0.65 2.94
N MET A 46 0.04 0.24 2.24
CA MET A 46 0.27 1.68 2.36
C MET A 46 -0.06 2.20 3.77
N GLU A 47 -1.02 1.58 4.46
CA GLU A 47 -1.54 1.92 5.79
C GLU A 47 -2.16 3.33 5.90
N GLN A 48 -1.37 4.39 5.69
CA GLN A 48 -1.79 5.79 5.78
C GLN A 48 -1.28 6.62 4.59
N TYR A 49 -2.16 7.45 4.04
CA TYR A 49 -1.88 8.39 2.96
C TYR A 49 -2.79 9.63 3.09
N ALA A 50 -2.40 10.74 2.45
CA ALA A 50 -3.10 12.02 2.56
C ALA A 50 -4.26 12.17 1.57
N PHE A 51 -5.21 13.04 1.90
CA PHE A 51 -6.21 13.55 0.95
C PHE A 51 -6.13 15.08 0.92
N VAL A 52 -5.82 15.65 -0.24
CA VAL A 52 -5.70 17.10 -0.46
C VAL A 52 -6.97 17.63 -1.14
N HIS A 53 -7.74 18.44 -0.39
CA HIS A 53 -8.89 19.18 -0.90
C HIS A 53 -8.43 20.58 -1.31
N PHE A 54 -8.45 20.87 -2.62
CA PHE A 54 -8.02 22.15 -3.16
C PHE A 54 -8.78 22.45 -4.45
N THR A 55 -9.56 23.54 -4.47
CA THR A 55 -10.36 23.99 -5.63
C THR A 55 -10.77 25.46 -5.40
N THR A 56 -11.65 26.02 -6.23
CA THR A 56 -12.29 27.33 -6.03
C THR A 56 -12.91 27.50 -4.63
N ASN A 57 -13.39 26.42 -4.03
CA ASN A 57 -13.94 26.35 -2.67
C ASN A 57 -12.97 26.88 -1.61
N THR A 58 -11.66 26.63 -1.77
CA THR A 58 -10.61 27.16 -0.89
C THR A 58 -10.61 28.70 -0.85
N PHE A 59 -11.05 29.35 -1.92
CA PHE A 59 -11.08 30.81 -2.07
C PHE A 59 -12.47 31.41 -1.81
N THR A 60 -13.49 30.57 -1.62
CA THR A 60 -14.88 31.02 -1.41
C THR A 60 -15.43 30.67 -0.04
N ASP A 61 -14.60 30.07 0.82
CA ASP A 61 -14.95 29.62 2.18
C ASP A 61 -16.18 28.69 2.19
N LYS A 62 -16.19 27.72 1.27
CA LYS A 62 -17.25 26.71 1.16
C LYS A 62 -16.65 25.32 1.24
N GLU A 63 -17.40 24.38 1.79
CA GLU A 63 -17.10 22.96 1.65
C GLU A 63 -17.51 22.45 0.26
N TRP A 64 -18.75 22.78 -0.15
CA TRP A 64 -19.32 22.44 -1.45
C TRP A 64 -19.65 23.72 -2.22
N GLY A 65 -18.96 23.95 -3.33
CA GLY A 65 -19.30 25.00 -4.29
C GLY A 65 -20.53 24.65 -5.10
N PHE A 66 -21.16 25.67 -5.68
CA PHE A 66 -22.38 25.52 -6.49
C PHE A 66 -22.08 25.31 -7.98
N GLY A 67 -20.82 25.49 -8.39
CA GLY A 67 -20.39 25.42 -9.80
C GLY A 67 -20.63 26.72 -10.58
N ASP A 68 -21.00 27.80 -9.90
CA ASP A 68 -21.12 29.15 -10.45
C ASP A 68 -19.92 30.04 -10.08
N GLU A 69 -18.92 29.47 -9.38
CA GLU A 69 -17.68 30.15 -9.06
C GLU A 69 -16.94 30.55 -10.34
N LYS A 70 -16.57 31.84 -10.44
CA LYS A 70 -15.77 32.33 -11.57
C LYS A 70 -14.39 31.68 -11.53
N PRO A 71 -13.88 31.09 -12.63
CA PRO A 71 -12.54 30.52 -12.68
C PRO A 71 -11.43 31.44 -12.19
N SER A 72 -11.59 32.76 -12.38
CA SER A 72 -10.63 33.78 -11.94
C SER A 72 -10.44 33.87 -10.42
N ILE A 73 -11.33 33.29 -9.62
CA ILE A 73 -11.16 33.25 -8.15
C ILE A 73 -10.08 32.26 -7.72
N PHE A 74 -9.80 31.25 -8.55
CA PHE A 74 -8.71 30.32 -8.33
C PHE A 74 -7.39 31.00 -8.70
N ASN A 75 -6.76 31.64 -7.73
CA ASN A 75 -5.54 32.42 -7.92
C ASN A 75 -4.59 32.25 -6.72
N PRO A 76 -4.00 31.05 -6.50
CA PRO A 76 -3.04 30.86 -5.42
C PRO A 76 -1.77 31.69 -5.68
N THR A 77 -1.37 32.51 -4.70
CA THR A 77 -0.26 33.47 -4.86
C THR A 77 1.12 32.85 -4.67
N GLU A 78 1.23 31.77 -3.90
CA GLU A 78 2.49 31.13 -3.50
C GLU A 78 2.37 29.60 -3.54
N LEU A 79 1.74 29.06 -4.59
CA LEU A 79 1.57 27.61 -4.74
C LEU A 79 2.92 26.89 -4.87
N ASP A 80 3.26 26.08 -3.88
CA ASP A 80 4.38 25.13 -3.94
C ASP A 80 3.93 23.72 -3.58
N VAL A 81 3.67 22.90 -4.60
CA VAL A 81 3.28 21.48 -4.42
C VAL A 81 4.43 20.61 -3.90
N SER A 82 5.68 21.07 -4.02
CA SER A 82 6.84 20.40 -3.43
C SER A 82 6.78 20.49 -1.91
N GLN A 83 6.32 21.63 -1.37
CA GLN A 83 6.09 21.79 0.07
C GLN A 83 5.06 20.78 0.57
N TRP A 84 3.96 20.56 -0.15
CA TRP A 84 2.94 19.58 0.23
C TRP A 84 3.51 18.17 0.31
N THR A 85 4.18 17.73 -0.76
CA THR A 85 4.73 16.36 -0.85
C THR A 85 5.84 16.13 0.16
N LYS A 86 6.68 17.13 0.43
CA LYS A 86 7.70 17.09 1.49
C LYS A 86 7.07 16.91 2.87
N THR A 87 6.10 17.76 3.23
CA THR A 87 5.42 17.68 4.53
C THR A 87 4.67 16.35 4.72
N ILE A 88 3.96 15.87 3.69
CA ILE A 88 3.26 14.57 3.72
C ILE A 88 4.26 13.42 3.94
N LYS A 89 5.39 13.44 3.25
CA LYS A 89 6.43 12.43 3.40
C LYS A 89 7.09 12.48 4.79
N GLU A 90 7.38 13.66 5.30
CA GLU A 90 7.93 13.86 6.65
C GLU A 90 6.95 13.39 7.75
N ALA A 91 5.64 13.47 7.48
CA ALA A 91 4.60 12.92 8.36
C ALA A 91 4.45 11.38 8.28
N GLY A 92 5.26 10.68 7.46
CA GLY A 92 5.24 9.23 7.33
C GLY A 92 4.14 8.67 6.41
N LEU A 93 3.42 9.53 5.68
CA LEU A 93 2.34 9.12 4.79
C LEU A 93 2.89 8.59 3.46
N LYS A 94 2.38 7.44 3.01
CA LYS A 94 2.93 6.71 1.85
C LYS A 94 2.38 7.14 0.49
N GLY A 95 1.50 8.15 0.47
CA GLY A 95 0.92 8.70 -0.75
C GLY A 95 -0.01 9.87 -0.50
N LEU A 96 -0.62 10.38 -1.57
CA LEU A 96 -1.69 11.37 -1.50
C LEU A 96 -2.71 11.16 -2.63
N VAL A 97 -3.96 11.55 -2.36
CA VAL A 97 -5.03 11.69 -3.36
C VAL A 97 -5.36 13.18 -3.48
N LEU A 98 -5.42 13.69 -4.70
CA LEU A 98 -5.80 15.08 -4.98
C LEU A 98 -7.21 15.13 -5.56
N THR A 99 -7.99 16.10 -5.10
CA THR A 99 -9.28 16.47 -5.71
C THR A 99 -9.04 17.18 -7.06
N CYS A 100 -8.60 16.45 -8.08
CA CYS A 100 -8.33 17.03 -9.41
C CYS A 100 -9.55 17.81 -9.96
N LYS A 101 -10.76 17.34 -9.63
CA LYS A 101 -12.03 18.05 -9.79
C LYS A 101 -12.92 17.69 -8.60
N HIS A 102 -13.59 18.66 -8.01
CA HIS A 102 -14.55 18.44 -6.91
C HIS A 102 -16.01 18.55 -7.43
N HIS A 103 -17.00 18.64 -6.53
CA HIS A 103 -18.42 18.70 -6.89
C HIS A 103 -18.80 19.95 -7.69
N ASP A 104 -18.13 21.08 -7.42
CA ASP A 104 -18.27 22.36 -8.14
C ASP A 104 -17.83 22.28 -9.61
N GLY A 105 -17.08 21.26 -10.00
CA GLY A 105 -16.74 21.00 -11.39
C GLY A 105 -15.53 21.76 -11.93
N PHE A 106 -14.84 22.56 -11.11
CA PHE A 106 -13.58 23.21 -11.51
C PHE A 106 -12.46 22.17 -11.59
N CYS A 107 -11.79 22.07 -12.75
CA CYS A 107 -10.69 21.14 -12.99
C CYS A 107 -9.34 21.80 -12.71
N LEU A 108 -8.44 21.10 -12.01
CA LEU A 108 -7.07 21.55 -11.72
C LEU A 108 -6.06 21.26 -12.85
N TRP A 109 -6.53 20.76 -13.99
CA TRP A 109 -5.69 20.41 -15.15
C TRP A 109 -6.28 21.00 -16.44
N PRO A 110 -5.44 21.27 -17.46
CA PRO A 110 -5.88 21.39 -18.84
C PRO A 110 -6.02 20.03 -19.52
#